data_AF-A0A0D6KFK6-F1
#
_entry.id   AF-A0A0D6KFK6-F1
#
_cell.length_a   1.000
_cell.length_b   1.000
_cell.length_c   1.000
_cell.angle_alpha   90.00
_cell.angle_beta   90.00
_cell.angle_gamma   90.00
#
_symmetry.space_group_name_H-M   'P 1'
#
loop_
_entity.id
_entity.type
_entity.pdbx_description
1 polymer ?
#
loop_
_entity_poly.entity_id
_entity_poly.type
_entity_poly.pdbx_seq_one_letter_code
_entity_poly.pdbx_strand_id
1 'polypeptide(L)' 'HPWWDNGNGWKNILNNLRLIIQPFTLFNLIYPWLTVFPIPQLALGFFKLQSIIYSLTSSIFISLIHPDFYFSSA' A
#
# COMPACT_ATOMS: atom_id res chain seq x y z
N HIS A 1 5.68 -7.20 -6.91
CA HIS A 1 6.68 -6.49 -6.07
C HIS A 1 7.69 -7.52 -5.57
N PRO A 2 9.01 -7.26 -5.56
CA PRO A 2 10.02 -8.28 -5.20
C PRO A 2 9.89 -8.86 -3.79
N TRP A 3 9.36 -8.08 -2.84
CA TRP A 3 9.09 -8.53 -1.47
C TRP A 3 7.66 -9.01 -1.24
N TRP A 4 6.87 -9.15 -2.32
CA TRP A 4 5.54 -9.71 -2.21
C TRP A 4 5.63 -11.17 -1.78
N ASP A 5 4.84 -11.53 -0.78
CA ASP A 5 4.85 -12.85 -0.19
C ASP A 5 3.58 -13.61 -0.58
N ASN A 6 3.73 -14.70 -1.33
CA ASN A 6 2.63 -15.53 -1.83
C ASN A 6 2.13 -16.56 -0.80
N GLY A 7 2.64 -16.55 0.44
CA GLY A 7 2.12 -17.42 1.48
C GLY A 7 0.69 -17.06 1.89
N ASN A 8 -0.04 -18.06 2.41
CA ASN A 8 -1.46 -17.92 2.77
C ASN A 8 -1.68 -17.65 4.27
N GLY A 9 -0.64 -17.31 5.03
CA GLY A 9 -0.73 -17.03 6.46
C GLY A 9 -0.94 -15.55 6.77
N TRP A 10 -1.42 -15.26 7.99
CA TRP A 10 -1.62 -13.89 8.48
C TRP A 10 -0.35 -13.03 8.40
N LYS A 11 0.83 -13.64 8.62
CA LYS A 11 2.12 -12.95 8.53
C LYS A 11 2.41 -12.45 7.12
N ASN A 12 2.09 -13.26 6.11
CA ASN A 12 2.26 -12.91 4.70
C ASN A 12 1.29 -11.79 4.31
N ILE A 13 0.04 -11.87 4.81
CA ILE A 13 -0.97 -10.81 4.64
C ILE A 13 -0.47 -9.48 5.22
N LEU A 14 0.02 -9.47 6.47
CA LEU A 14 0.57 -8.25 7.09
C LEU A 14 1.79 -7.71 6.33
N ASN A 15 2.66 -8.58 5.82
CA ASN A 15 3.80 -8.17 4.98
C ASN A 15 3.32 -7.47 3.70
N ASN A 16 2.34 -8.04 3.01
CA ASN A 16 1.81 -7.48 1.77
C ASN A 16 1.03 -6.17 2.03
N LEU A 17 0.27 -6.09 3.13
CA LEU A 17 -0.38 -4.86 3.56
C LEU A 17 0.63 -3.74 3.87
N ARG A 18 1.75 -4.08 4.53
CA ARG A 18 2.85 -3.12 4.75
C ARG A 18 3.36 -2.55 3.42
N LEU A 19 3.56 -3.38 2.41
CA LEU A 19 4.03 -2.94 1.08
C LEU A 19 3.04 -2.01 0.38
N ILE A 20 1.74 -2.25 0.55
CA ILE A 20 0.65 -1.41 0.01
C ILE A 20 0.61 -0.04 0.71
N ILE A 21 0.79 0.01 2.03
CA ILE A 21 0.71 1.25 2.82
C ILE A 21 1.98 2.09 2.69
N GLN A 22 3.15 1.44 2.52
CA GLN A 22 4.46 2.09 2.56
C GLN A 22 4.61 3.33 1.63
N PRO A 23 4.09 3.36 0.40
CA PRO A 23 4.20 4.52 -0.48
C PRO A 23 3.47 5.77 0.02
N PHE A 24 2.39 5.60 0.79
CA PHE A 24 1.71 6.71 1.45
C PHE A 24 2.52 7.24 2.62
N THR A 25 3.05 6.35 3.46
CA THR A 25 3.89 6.73 4.60
C THR A 25 5.15 7.45 4.13
N LEU A 26 5.83 6.94 3.11
CA LEU A 26 7.06 7.55 2.57
C LEU A 26 6.78 8.93 1.95
N PHE A 27 5.68 9.07 1.20
CA PHE A 27 5.31 10.38 0.66
C PHE A 27 5.06 11.40 1.77
N ASN A 28 4.32 11.03 2.82
CA ASN A 28 4.05 11.93 3.95
C ASN A 28 5.32 12.35 4.71
N LEU A 29 6.32 11.47 4.80
CA LEU A 29 7.61 11.80 5.41
C LEU A 29 8.45 12.76 4.56
N ILE A 30 8.38 12.63 3.24
CA ILE A 30 9.17 13.45 2.30
C ILE A 30 8.46 14.77 1.98
N TYR A 31 7.14 14.83 2.07
CA TYR A 31 6.34 16.00 1.71
C TYR A 31 6.81 17.31 2.35
N PRO A 32 7.17 17.38 3.65
CA PRO A 32 7.71 18.60 4.27
C PRO A 32 9.05 19.05 3.66
N TRP A 33 9.84 18.13 3.12
CA TRP A 33 11.10 18.48 2.45
C TRP A 33 10.86 18.98 1.03
N LEU A 34 9.82 18.48 0.36
CA LEU A 34 9.43 18.96 -0.97
C LEU A 34 8.89 20.39 -0.96
N THR A 35 8.40 20.89 0.17
CA THR A 35 8.03 22.31 0.29
C THR A 35 9.25 23.22 0.41
N VAL A 36 10.35 22.72 0.99
CA VAL A 36 11.62 23.45 1.13
C VAL A 36 12.47 23.36 -0.14
N PHE A 37 12.53 22.17 -0.75
CA PHE A 37 13.27 21.90 -1.98
C PHE A 37 12.34 21.19 -2.99
N PRO A 38 11.67 21.96 -3.86
CA PRO A 38 10.66 21.42 -4.75
C PRO A 38 11.29 20.55 -5.85
N ILE A 39 10.97 19.25 -5.81
CA ILE A 39 11.29 18.28 -6.86
C ILE A 39 9.98 17.76 -7.47
N PRO A 40 9.43 18.43 -8.49
CA PRO A 40 8.10 18.10 -9.02
C PRO A 40 8.04 16.68 -9.61
N GLN A 41 9.12 16.19 -10.22
CA GLN A 41 9.15 14.81 -10.75
C GLN A 41 9.03 13.77 -9.64
N LEU A 42 9.59 14.03 -8.45
CA LEU A 42 9.48 13.12 -7.30
C LEU A 42 8.03 13.03 -6.83
N ALA A 43 7.37 14.18 -6.66
CA ALA A 43 5.97 14.24 -6.27
C ALA A 43 5.06 13.51 -7.28
N LEU A 44 5.26 13.76 -8.59
CA LEU A 44 4.52 13.07 -9.65
C LEU A 44 4.75 11.55 -9.63
N GLY A 45 5.98 11.10 -9.37
CA GLY A 45 6.30 9.68 -9.23
C GLY A 45 5.53 9.03 -8.08
N PHE A 46 5.48 9.68 -6.91
CA PHE A 46 4.70 9.20 -5.76
C PHE A 46 3.20 9.19 -6.03
N PHE A 47 2.64 10.24 -6.65
CA PHE A 47 1.21 10.26 -7.01
C PHE A 47 0.83 9.15 -7.98
N LYS A 48 1.68 8.89 -8.98
CA LYS A 48 1.47 7.76 -9.91
C LYS A 48 1.48 6.43 -9.17
N LEU A 49 2.43 6.22 -8.26
CA LEU A 49 2.53 5.01 -7.45
C LEU A 49 1.30 4.84 -6.55
N GLN A 50 0.86 5.90 -5.88
CA GLN A 50 -0.34 5.89 -5.05
C GLN A 50 -1.60 5.58 -5.86
N SER A 51 -1.73 6.15 -7.07
CA SER A 51 -2.87 5.87 -7.96
C SER A 51 -2.95 4.40 -8.37
N ILE A 52 -1.81 3.78 -8.71
CA ILE A 52 -1.74 2.33 -9.00
C ILE A 52 -2.18 1.53 -7.78
N ILE A 53 -1.71 1.91 -6.60
CA ILE A 53 -2.08 1.22 -5.35
C ILE A 53 -3.56 1.38 -5.05
N TYR A 54 -4.13 2.58 -5.19
CA TYR A 54 -5.57 2.82 -5.00
C TYR A 54 -6.42 1.97 -5.93
N SER A 55 -6.02 1.83 -7.21
CA SER A 55 -6.70 0.94 -8.15
C SER A 55 -6.64 -0.52 -7.71
N LEU A 56 -5.48 -0.97 -7.21
CA LEU A 56 -5.30 -2.33 -6.70
C LEU A 56 -6.06 -2.56 -5.38
N THR A 57 -6.02 -1.63 -4.44
CA THR A 57 -6.73 -1.75 -3.15
C THR A 57 -8.23 -1.65 -3.32
N SER A 58 -8.75 -0.88 -4.27
CA SER A 58 -10.19 -0.95 -4.61
C SER A 58 -10.61 -2.37 -5.00
N SER A 59 -9.75 -3.12 -5.67
CA SER A 59 -9.98 -4.54 -6.00
C SER A 59 -9.72 -5.48 -4.82
N ILE A 60 -8.67 -5.24 -4.02
CA ILE A 60 -8.31 -6.08 -2.85
C ILE A 60 -9.29 -5.91 -1.70
N PHE A 61 -9.80 -4.70 -1.43
CA PHE A 61 -10.80 -4.48 -0.38
C PHE A 61 -12.09 -5.24 -0.67
N ILE A 62 -12.51 -5.33 -1.94
CA ILE A 62 -13.64 -6.20 -2.33
C ILE A 62 -13.36 -7.66 -1.95
N SER A 63 -12.12 -8.13 -2.15
CA SER A 63 -11.71 -9.49 -1.80
C SER A 63 -11.54 -9.74 -0.29
N LEU A 64 -11.13 -8.75 0.50
CA LEU A 64 -10.95 -8.86 1.95
C LEU A 64 -12.27 -8.73 2.73
N ILE A 65 -13.31 -8.15 2.11
CA ILE A 65 -14.68 -8.10 2.65
C ILE A 65 -15.45 -9.39 2.28
N HIS A 66 -14.86 -10.30 1.50
CA HIS A 66 -15.46 -11.59 1.19
C HIS A 66 -15.70 -12.39 2.49
N PRO A 67 -16.88 -13.00 2.68
CA PRO A 67 -17.24 -13.67 3.92
C PRO A 67 -16.30 -14.83 4.33
N ASP A 68 -15.44 -15.32 3.45
CA ASP A 68 -14.43 -16.33 3.78
C ASP A 68 -13.26 -15.76 4.61
N PHE A 69 -13.13 -14.43 4.71
CA PHE A 69 -12.12 -13.74 5.52
C PHE A 69 -12.64 -13.28 6.90
N TYR A 70 -13.88 -13.63 7.28
CA TYR A 70 -14.26 -13.53 8.68
C TYR A 70 -13.32 -14.44 9.46
N PHE A 71 -12.39 -13.83 10.21
CA PHE A 71 -11.63 -14.52 11.23
C PHE A 71 -12.65 -15.32 12.04
N SER A 72 -12.62 -16.64 11.89
CA SER A 72 -13.34 -17.52 12.78
C SER A 72 -12.68 -17.31 14.14
N SER A 73 -13.32 -16.48 14.97
CA SER A 73 -12.99 -16.36 16.39
C SER A 73 -13.08 -17.78 16.96
N ALA A 74 -11.93 -18.33 17.33
CA ALA A 74 -11.82 -19.54 18.13
C ALA A 74 -12.06 -19.21 19.61
#